data_AF-A0A351SHJ1-F1
#
_entry.id   AF-A0A351SHJ1-F1
#
_cell.length_a   1.000
_cell.length_b   1.000
_cell.length_c   1.000
_cell.angle_alpha   90.00
_cell.angle_beta   90.00
_cell.angle_gamma   90.00
#
_symmetry.space_group_name_H-M   'P 1'
#
loop_
_entity.id
_entity.type
_entity.pdbx_description
1 polymer ?
#
loop_
_entity_poly.entity_id
_entity_poly.type
_entity_poly.pdbx_seq_one_letter_code
_entity_poly.pdbx_strand_id
1 'polypeptide(L)'
;MRKLIALSKFNIILLWPLFSQTAHAETCVKRVFNQFCLGGAANTLMSAEPTTTKQEDDGTTLYEFSVSGKHVNVLAKDNTIIAVERYEPPGNWLNFTDWKVKLVRLYGRATDQSTFPAYATSRSSRLNALKAGKGVAKASWSEPG
;
A
#
# COMPACT_ATOMS: atom_id res chain seq x y z
N MET A 1 46.70 -65.42 2.07
CA MET A 1 45.78 -64.25 1.98
C MET A 1 45.10 -64.12 3.35
N ARG A 2 45.63 -63.29 4.27
CA ARG A 2 45.07 -61.97 4.74
C ARG A 2 43.54 -62.01 4.96
N LYS A 3 43.07 -62.24 6.19
CA LYS A 3 42.84 -61.34 7.37
C LYS A 3 41.44 -60.69 7.38
N LEU A 4 40.65 -61.10 8.37
CA LEU A 4 39.44 -60.46 8.93
C LEU A 4 39.70 -59.04 9.44
N ILE A 5 38.73 -58.12 9.30
CA ILE A 5 38.44 -57.04 10.26
C ILE A 5 36.93 -56.72 10.24
N ALA A 6 36.33 -56.67 11.43
CA ALA A 6 34.98 -56.18 11.74
C ALA A 6 35.02 -54.69 12.14
N LEU A 7 33.97 -53.92 11.84
CA LEU A 7 33.70 -52.58 12.40
C LEU A 7 32.19 -52.48 12.63
N SER A 8 31.70 -52.43 13.87
CA SER A 8 31.72 -51.32 14.84
C SER A 8 30.54 -50.38 14.67
N LYS A 9 29.64 -50.38 15.68
CA LYS A 9 28.41 -49.61 15.78
C LYS A 9 28.74 -48.14 16.05
N PHE A 10 28.42 -47.24 15.11
CA PHE A 10 28.47 -45.80 15.35
C PHE A 10 27.08 -45.28 15.75
N ASN A 11 27.01 -44.73 16.96
CA ASN A 11 25.84 -44.11 17.54
C ASN A 11 25.78 -42.65 17.01
N ILE A 12 24.82 -42.35 16.13
CA ILE A 12 24.62 -41.01 15.56
C ILE A 12 23.66 -40.25 16.48
N ILE A 13 24.20 -39.33 17.28
CA ILE A 13 23.41 -38.33 18.00
C ILE A 13 23.03 -37.26 16.97
N LEU A 14 21.80 -37.33 16.46
CA LEU A 14 21.19 -36.26 15.63
C LEU A 14 20.83 -35.09 16.55
N LEU A 15 21.72 -34.11 16.66
CA LEU A 15 21.39 -32.77 17.15
C LEU A 15 20.50 -32.11 16.08
N TRP A 16 19.18 -32.10 16.30
CA TRP A 16 18.29 -31.29 15.48
C TRP A 16 18.50 -29.81 15.83
N PRO A 17 18.84 -28.94 14.86
CA PRO A 17 18.78 -27.51 15.10
C PRO A 17 17.32 -27.11 15.30
N LEU A 18 17.07 -26.42 16.41
CA LEU A 18 15.84 -25.66 16.67
C LEU A 18 15.68 -24.62 15.55
N PHE A 19 14.95 -24.99 14.49
CA PHE A 19 14.39 -24.02 13.56
C PHE A 19 13.33 -23.21 14.30
N SER A 20 13.76 -22.12 14.93
CA SER A 20 12.85 -21.05 15.34
C SER A 20 12.45 -20.28 14.09
N GLN A 21 11.43 -20.76 13.38
CA GLN A 21 10.72 -19.96 12.39
C GLN A 21 9.70 -19.11 13.13
N THR A 22 10.09 -17.92 13.57
CA THR A 22 9.12 -16.88 13.93
C THR A 22 8.50 -16.36 12.64
N ALA A 23 7.48 -17.06 12.15
CA ALA A 23 6.57 -16.53 11.15
C ALA A 23 5.72 -15.44 11.82
N HIS A 24 6.24 -14.21 11.83
CA HIS A 24 5.39 -13.04 12.01
C HIS A 24 4.41 -13.07 10.83
N ALA A 25 3.16 -13.45 11.11
CA ALA A 25 2.09 -13.42 10.14
C ALA A 25 1.99 -11.99 9.59
N GLU A 26 2.34 -11.80 8.32
CA GLU A 26 2.08 -10.55 7.62
C GLU A 26 0.56 -10.35 7.60
N THR A 27 0.05 -9.47 8.46
CA THR A 27 -1.36 -9.08 8.54
C THR A 27 -1.71 -8.19 7.36
N CYS A 28 -1.56 -8.70 6.15
CA CYS A 28 -1.93 -7.97 4.95
C CYS A 28 -3.44 -8.02 4.75
N VAL A 29 -4.13 -7.03 5.31
CA VAL A 29 -5.57 -6.87 5.12
C VAL A 29 -5.86 -6.67 3.64
N LYS A 30 -5.07 -5.80 2.99
CA LYS A 30 -5.22 -5.54 1.55
C LYS A 30 -3.96 -5.01 0.90
N ARG A 31 -3.66 -5.53 -0.29
CA ARG A 31 -2.61 -5.00 -1.16
C ARG A 31 -3.14 -3.82 -1.98
N VAL A 32 -2.48 -2.66 -1.86
CA VAL A 32 -2.80 -1.40 -2.54
C VAL A 32 -1.69 -1.07 -3.54
N PHE A 33 -2.08 -0.70 -4.76
CA PHE A 33 -1.16 -0.44 -5.88
C PHE A 33 -0.16 -1.58 -6.16
N ASN A 34 -0.49 -2.82 -5.80
CA ASN A 34 0.33 -4.03 -5.89
C ASN A 34 1.62 -4.02 -5.05
N GLN A 35 1.89 -2.96 -4.29
CA GLN A 35 3.17 -2.73 -3.62
C GLN A 35 3.02 -2.47 -2.12
N PHE A 36 1.93 -1.82 -1.69
CA PHE A 36 1.71 -1.48 -0.30
C PHE A 36 0.70 -2.42 0.34
N CYS A 37 0.86 -2.68 1.63
CA CYS A 37 0.05 -3.64 2.35
C CYS A 37 -0.63 -2.93 3.53
N LEU A 38 -1.93 -2.63 3.40
CA LEU A 38 -2.72 -2.07 4.49
C LEU A 38 -2.81 -3.08 5.64
N GLY A 39 -2.61 -2.62 6.88
CA GLY A 39 -2.48 -3.46 8.06
C GLY A 39 -1.11 -4.16 8.18
N GLY A 40 -0.26 -4.02 7.16
CA GLY A 40 1.11 -4.55 7.16
C GLY A 40 2.08 -3.66 7.93
N ALA A 41 3.28 -4.19 8.19
CA ALA A 41 4.26 -3.51 9.00
C ALA A 41 4.98 -2.38 8.21
N ALA A 42 5.07 -1.18 8.79
CA ALA A 42 5.65 -0.01 8.16
C ALA A 42 7.18 -0.13 7.98
N ASN A 43 7.86 -0.93 8.82
CA ASN A 43 9.27 -1.27 8.65
C ASN A 43 9.59 -1.88 7.27
N THR A 44 8.65 -2.56 6.62
CA THR A 44 8.81 -3.09 5.25
C THR A 44 8.97 -1.99 4.21
N LEU A 45 8.48 -0.78 4.50
CA LEU A 45 8.60 0.38 3.63
C LEU A 45 10.02 0.94 3.57
N MET A 46 10.87 0.63 4.55
CA MET A 46 12.26 1.11 4.59
C MET A 46 13.07 0.55 3.42
N SER A 47 12.74 -0.66 2.97
CA SER A 47 13.36 -1.27 1.78
C SER A 47 12.96 -0.58 0.47
N ALA A 48 11.89 0.22 0.47
CA ALA A 48 11.42 0.96 -0.70
C ALA A 48 11.96 2.41 -0.77
N GLU A 49 12.83 2.81 0.17
CA GLU A 49 13.53 4.10 0.20
C GLU A 49 12.59 5.32 0.01
N PRO A 50 11.84 5.70 1.06
CA PRO A 50 10.98 6.88 0.99
C PRO A 50 11.79 8.15 0.70
N THR A 51 11.27 8.98 -0.19
CA THR A 51 11.81 10.30 -0.54
C THR A 51 11.77 11.25 0.65
N THR A 52 10.70 11.19 1.44
CA THR A 52 10.52 11.98 2.66
C THR A 52 9.92 11.07 3.73
N THR A 53 10.38 11.24 4.97
CA THR A 53 9.71 10.68 6.14
C THR A 53 9.43 11.81 7.11
N LYS A 54 8.16 11.97 7.50
CA LYS A 54 7.72 13.01 8.43
C LYS A 54 6.89 12.38 9.53
N GLN A 55 7.20 12.70 10.78
CA GLN A 55 6.37 12.32 11.91
C GLN A 55 5.38 13.45 12.22
N GLU A 56 4.12 13.11 12.45
CA GLU A 56 3.04 14.03 12.80
C GLU A 56 2.75 13.99 14.30
N ASP A 57 2.15 15.06 14.82
CA ASP A 57 1.94 15.28 16.26
C ASP A 57 0.99 14.24 16.90
N ASP A 58 0.19 13.54 16.08
CA ASP A 58 -0.77 12.52 16.49
C ASP A 58 -0.16 11.10 16.62
N GLY A 59 1.17 11.00 16.45
CA GLY A 59 1.94 9.76 16.46
C GLY A 59 1.95 9.01 15.13
N THR A 60 1.36 9.58 14.08
CA THR A 60 1.39 9.02 12.73
C THR A 60 2.68 9.40 12.01
N THR A 61 3.23 8.50 11.20
CA THR A 61 4.38 8.74 10.33
C THR A 61 3.92 8.72 8.87
N LEU A 62 4.19 9.82 8.16
CA LEU A 62 3.99 9.97 6.74
C LEU A 62 5.29 9.59 5.99
N TYR A 63 5.18 8.63 5.08
CA TYR A 63 6.23 8.24 4.15
C TYR A 63 5.85 8.65 2.73
N GLU A 64 6.68 9.44 2.08
CA GLU A 64 6.47 9.87 0.70
C GLU A 64 7.37 9.08 -0.25
N PHE A 65 6.82 8.59 -1.36
CA PHE A 65 7.54 7.83 -2.39
C PHE A 65 7.33 8.44 -3.76
N SER A 66 8.30 8.23 -4.66
CA SER A 66 8.13 8.44 -6.10
C SER A 66 8.09 7.07 -6.80
N VAL A 67 6.89 6.57 -7.07
CA VAL A 67 6.67 5.27 -7.71
C VAL A 67 6.25 5.48 -9.16
N SER A 68 7.09 5.06 -10.11
CA SER A 68 6.83 5.20 -11.55
C SER A 68 6.50 6.65 -11.96
N GLY A 69 7.19 7.63 -11.37
CA GLY A 69 6.98 9.06 -11.63
C GLY A 69 5.73 9.64 -10.96
N LYS A 70 5.14 8.93 -9.99
CA LYS A 70 3.94 9.35 -9.25
C LYS A 70 4.26 9.48 -7.78
N HIS A 71 3.75 10.54 -7.16
CA HIS A 71 3.90 10.74 -5.73
C HIS A 71 2.92 9.85 -4.98
N VAL A 72 3.42 9.02 -4.07
CA VAL A 72 2.62 8.14 -3.21
C VAL A 72 2.93 8.49 -1.77
N ASN A 73 1.89 8.74 -0.98
CA ASN A 73 1.98 8.95 0.45
C ASN A 73 1.49 7.71 1.19
N VAL A 74 2.20 7.27 2.20
CA VAL A 74 1.83 6.14 3.05
C VAL A 74 1.82 6.62 4.48
N LEU A 75 0.69 6.49 5.17
CA LEU A 75 0.57 6.82 6.58
C LEU A 75 0.66 5.53 7.38
N ALA A 76 1.49 5.55 8.43
CA ALA A 76 1.59 4.46 9.38
C ALA A 76 1.47 4.97 10.81
N LYS A 77 0.85 4.17 11.67
CA LYS A 77 0.75 4.42 13.11
C LYS A 77 1.11 3.14 13.85
N ASP A 78 1.92 3.25 14.90
CA ASP A 78 2.39 2.09 15.68
C ASP A 78 2.97 0.96 14.81
N ASN A 79 3.82 1.32 13.84
CA ASN A 79 4.40 0.41 12.84
C ASN A 79 3.37 -0.31 11.95
N THR A 80 2.12 0.14 11.88
CA THR A 80 1.07 -0.42 11.03
C THR A 80 0.69 0.56 9.94
N ILE A 81 0.66 0.13 8.68
CA ILE A 81 0.22 0.96 7.55
C ILE A 81 -1.30 1.11 7.61
N ILE A 82 -1.76 2.35 7.84
CA ILE A 82 -3.18 2.68 8.00
C ILE A 82 -3.78 3.33 6.75
N ALA A 83 -2.96 3.98 5.92
CA ALA A 83 -3.45 4.57 4.67
C ALA A 83 -2.36 4.64 3.60
N VAL A 84 -2.79 4.59 2.34
CA VAL A 84 -1.93 4.74 1.16
C VAL A 84 -2.66 5.62 0.15
N GLU A 85 -2.06 6.74 -0.20
CA GLU A 85 -2.57 7.75 -1.12
C GLU A 85 -1.62 7.88 -2.31
N ARG A 86 -2.14 8.13 -3.51
CA ARG A 86 -1.30 8.43 -4.68
C ARG A 86 -1.82 9.66 -5.40
N TYR A 87 -0.93 10.60 -5.66
CA TYR A 87 -1.20 11.80 -6.45
C TYR A 87 -0.96 11.53 -7.94
N GLU A 88 -1.86 12.04 -8.77
CA GLU A 88 -1.84 11.90 -10.23
C GLU A 88 -2.07 13.29 -10.89
N PRO A 89 -1.01 14.04 -11.24
CA PRO A 89 -1.12 15.35 -11.89
C PRO A 89 -1.01 15.30 -13.43
N PRO A 90 -1.62 16.25 -14.18
CA PRO A 90 -2.96 16.77 -13.97
C PRO A 90 -4.00 15.68 -14.32
N GLY A 91 -4.70 15.19 -13.31
CA GLY A 91 -5.81 14.25 -13.51
C GLY A 91 -6.90 14.89 -14.36
N ASN A 92 -6.98 14.54 -15.64
CA ASN A 92 -8.15 14.87 -16.44
C ASN A 92 -9.37 14.07 -15.91
N TRP A 93 -10.58 14.57 -16.16
CA TRP A 93 -11.83 13.91 -15.75
C TRP A 93 -11.91 12.43 -16.21
N LEU A 94 -11.30 12.09 -17.35
CA LEU A 94 -11.24 10.70 -17.84
C LEU A 94 -10.43 9.83 -16.88
N ASN A 95 -9.21 10.23 -16.51
CA ASN A 95 -8.38 9.53 -15.53
C ASN A 95 -9.09 9.40 -14.17
N PHE A 96 -9.76 10.45 -13.71
CA PHE A 96 -10.56 10.38 -12.47
C PHE A 96 -11.67 9.34 -12.58
N THR A 97 -12.43 9.34 -13.69
CA THR A 97 -13.53 8.39 -13.89
C THR A 97 -13.00 6.95 -14.00
N ASP A 98 -11.88 6.74 -14.69
CA ASP A 98 -11.25 5.43 -14.86
C ASP A 98 -10.74 4.88 -13.52
N TRP A 99 -10.09 5.73 -12.71
CA TRP A 99 -9.69 5.36 -11.35
C TRP A 99 -10.90 5.06 -10.47
N LYS A 100 -11.94 5.90 -10.52
CA LYS A 100 -13.18 5.67 -9.77
C LYS A 100 -13.81 4.32 -10.13
N VAL A 101 -13.88 3.95 -11.41
CA VAL A 101 -14.39 2.63 -11.83
C VAL A 101 -13.54 1.48 -11.30
N LYS A 102 -12.21 1.58 -11.40
CA LYS A 102 -11.29 0.55 -10.88
C LYS A 102 -11.43 0.38 -9.36
N LEU A 103 -11.45 1.49 -8.63
CA LEU A 103 -11.58 1.47 -7.17
C LEU A 103 -12.97 0.99 -6.73
N VAL A 104 -14.04 1.35 -7.46
CA VAL A 104 -15.38 0.81 -7.15
C VAL A 104 -15.44 -0.71 -7.29
N ARG A 105 -14.74 -1.29 -8.27
CA ARG A 105 -14.65 -2.76 -8.42
C ARG A 105 -13.89 -3.42 -7.27
N LEU A 106 -12.88 -2.75 -6.72
CA LEU A 106 -12.01 -3.30 -5.68
C LEU A 106 -12.53 -3.07 -4.26
N TYR A 107 -13.24 -1.96 -4.02
CA TYR A 107 -13.60 -1.48 -2.68
C TYR A 107 -15.12 -1.24 -2.50
N GLY A 108 -15.94 -1.47 -3.54
CA GLY A 108 -17.37 -1.17 -3.50
C GLY A 108 -17.69 0.29 -3.82
N ARG A 109 -18.96 0.69 -3.66
CA ARG A 109 -19.42 2.04 -4.03
C ARG A 109 -18.73 3.11 -3.18
N ALA A 110 -18.20 4.13 -3.85
CA ALA A 110 -17.63 5.32 -3.23
C ALA A 110 -18.72 6.37 -2.97
N THR A 111 -18.56 7.16 -1.91
CA THR A 111 -19.27 8.43 -1.76
C THR A 111 -18.57 9.49 -2.62
N ASP A 112 -19.33 10.13 -3.51
CA ASP A 112 -18.80 11.24 -4.30
C ASP A 112 -18.76 12.51 -3.44
N GLN A 113 -17.56 13.06 -3.26
CA GLN A 113 -17.30 14.29 -2.51
C GLN A 113 -16.78 15.40 -3.44
N SER A 114 -17.03 15.28 -4.75
CA SER A 114 -16.54 16.24 -5.72
C SER A 114 -17.28 17.58 -5.61
N THR A 115 -16.52 18.67 -5.71
CA THR A 115 -17.04 20.04 -5.66
C THR A 115 -16.78 20.73 -7.00
N PHE A 116 -17.84 21.23 -7.62
CA PHE A 116 -17.77 21.90 -8.91
C PHE A 116 -18.56 23.22 -8.91
N PRO A 117 -18.16 24.22 -9.71
CA PRO A 117 -18.95 25.42 -9.92
C PRO A 117 -20.33 25.10 -10.49
N ALA A 118 -21.33 25.95 -10.20
CA ALA A 118 -22.71 25.74 -10.66
C ALA A 118 -22.85 25.59 -12.18
N TYR A 119 -21.98 26.25 -12.96
CA TYR A 119 -21.97 26.14 -14.42
C TYR A 119 -21.40 24.82 -14.94
N ALA A 120 -20.69 24.05 -14.11
CA ALA A 120 -19.97 22.83 -14.50
C ALA A 120 -20.82 21.57 -14.32
N THR A 121 -21.95 21.53 -15.02
CA THR A 121 -22.93 20.43 -14.91
C THR A 121 -22.58 19.24 -15.81
N SER A 122 -21.92 19.47 -16.94
CA SER A 122 -21.56 18.46 -17.93
C SER A 122 -20.16 17.89 -17.74
N ARG A 123 -19.88 16.73 -18.33
CA ARG A 123 -18.54 16.10 -18.32
C ARG A 123 -17.45 17.05 -18.80
N SER A 124 -17.67 17.72 -19.94
CA SER A 124 -16.69 18.63 -20.54
C SER A 124 -16.47 19.88 -19.70
N SER A 125 -17.53 20.42 -19.09
CA SER A 125 -17.41 21.61 -18.23
C SER A 125 -16.73 21.29 -16.89
N ARG A 126 -16.97 20.11 -16.31
CA ARG A 126 -16.22 19.61 -15.13
C ARG A 126 -14.73 19.41 -15.44
N LEU A 127 -14.39 18.86 -16.60
CA LEU A 127 -13.00 18.74 -17.04
C LEU A 127 -12.32 20.12 -17.15
N ASN A 128 -12.99 21.10 -17.75
CA ASN A 128 -12.44 22.45 -17.88
C ASN A 128 -12.33 23.14 -16.51
N ALA A 129 -13.27 22.91 -15.59
CA ALA A 129 -13.19 23.40 -14.22
C ALA A 129 -12.01 22.79 -13.46
N LEU A 130 -11.74 21.47 -13.60
CA LEU A 130 -10.56 20.82 -13.02
C LEU A 130 -9.26 21.42 -13.57
N LYS A 131 -9.16 21.56 -14.90
CA LYS A 131 -7.97 22.14 -15.55
C LYS A 131 -7.71 23.59 -15.12
N ALA A 132 -8.77 24.35 -14.88
CA ALA A 132 -8.69 25.73 -14.40
C ALA A 132 -8.49 25.85 -12.88
N GLY A 133 -8.39 24.74 -12.14
CA GLY A 133 -8.29 24.75 -10.68
C GLY A 133 -9.55 25.24 -9.96
N LYS A 134 -10.70 25.28 -10.65
CA LYS A 134 -11.99 25.79 -10.14
C LYS A 134 -12.90 24.67 -9.62
N GLY A 135 -12.50 23.41 -9.75
CA GLY A 135 -13.25 22.25 -9.29
C GLY A 135 -12.31 21.22 -8.69
N VAL A 136 -12.88 20.34 -7.85
CA VAL A 136 -12.18 19.24 -7.20
C VAL A 136 -12.98 17.97 -7.44
N ALA A 137 -12.35 16.95 -8.00
CA ALA A 137 -12.93 15.62 -8.13
C ALA A 137 -12.44 14.75 -6.96
N LYS A 138 -13.35 14.31 -6.10
CA LYS A 138 -13.03 13.53 -4.90
C LYS A 138 -14.04 12.41 -4.70
N ALA A 139 -13.56 11.23 -4.35
CA ALA A 139 -14.38 10.11 -3.95
C ALA A 139 -13.80 9.49 -2.68
N SER A 140 -14.65 9.08 -1.74
CA SER A 140 -14.25 8.44 -0.49
C SER A 140 -14.90 7.07 -0.36
N TRP A 141 -14.20 6.16 0.30
CA TRP A 141 -14.70 4.83 0.68
C TRP A 141 -14.62 4.75 2.20
N SER A 142 -15.70 4.34 2.85
CA SER A 142 -15.67 3.98 4.27
C SER A 142 -15.21 2.54 4.38
N GLU A 143 -14.21 2.27 5.21
CA GLU A 143 -13.91 0.89 5.58
C GLU A 143 -15.10 0.34 6.39
N PRO A 144 -15.55 -0.89 6.12
CA PRO A 144 -16.38 -1.59 7.09
C PRO A 144 -15.52 -1.82 8.33
N GLY A 145 -15.95 -1.26 9.47
CA GLY A 145 -15.31 -1.48 10.77
C GLY A 145 -15.35 -2.93 11.20
#